data_AF-Q7LZH0-F1
#
_entry.id   AF-Q7LZH0-F1
#
_cell.length_a   1.000
_cell.length_b   1.000
_cell.length_c   1.000
_cell.angle_alpha   90.00
_cell.angle_beta   90.00
_cell.angle_gamma   90.00
#
_symmetry.space_group_name_H-M   'P 1'
#
loop_
_entity.id
_entity.type
_entity.pdbx_description
1 polymer ?
#
loop_
_entity_poly.entity_id
_entity_poly.type
_entity_poly.pdbx_seq_one_letter_code
_entity_poly.pdbx_strand_id
1 'polypeptide(L)'
;MGCVHCKEKGTAKSQADDGDGLFNQNTNPRYGPDPTNQAQTAVFTRIPDFNSFHENTSTALNPFGGPVGYSAGSLTSRVGGVTGGVTMFIALYNYDARTEDDLTFRKGEKFHIINSSEGDWWEARSLTTGSTGYIPSNYVAPVDSIQAEEWYFGKMGRKDTERMLLCPGNPRGTFLIRESETTKGAYSLSIRDWDEVKGDHVKHYKIRKLDNGGYYITTRAQFETVPQLVHHYTERAAGLCCRLVVPCHKGMPKLADLSVKTKDVWEIPRESLQLIKKLGNGQFGEVWMGTWNGTTKVAVKTLKPGTMSPEAFLEEAQIMKRLRHDKLVQLYAVVSEEPIYIVTEFMTQGSLLDFLKDGDGRILKLPQLVDMAAQIAAGMAYIERMNYIHRDLRAANILVGENLVCKIADFGLARLIEDNEYTARQGAKFPIKWTAPEAALYGKFTIKSDVWSFGILLTELATKGRVPYPGMNNREVLEQVERGYRMPCPNACPVSLHELMIQCWKKDPEERHTFEYLQSFLEDYFTATEPQYQPGENL
;
A
#
# COMPACT_ATOMS: atom_id res chain seq x y z
N MET A 1 29.34 19.06 -37.83
CA MET A 1 30.06 18.43 -38.95
C MET A 1 29.77 16.94 -38.90
N GLY A 2 29.22 16.23 -39.88
CA GLY A 2 28.71 16.51 -41.21
C GLY A 2 27.93 15.26 -41.63
N CYS A 3 26.85 15.47 -42.36
CA CYS A 3 25.81 14.53 -42.78
C CYS A 3 26.18 13.79 -44.08
N VAL A 4 25.67 12.56 -44.30
CA VAL A 4 25.50 11.89 -45.62
C VAL A 4 24.32 10.88 -45.45
N HIS A 5 23.05 11.15 -45.80
CA HIS A 5 22.35 11.13 -47.11
C HIS A 5 22.67 9.87 -47.96
N CYS A 6 21.78 9.12 -48.62
CA CYS A 6 20.40 9.31 -49.06
C CYS A 6 19.96 8.02 -49.80
N LYS A 7 18.67 7.63 -49.79
CA LYS A 7 17.80 7.50 -51.00
C LYS A 7 16.53 6.68 -50.74
N GLU A 8 15.41 7.38 -50.89
CA GLU A 8 14.10 6.86 -51.24
C GLU A 8 14.04 6.41 -52.72
N LYS A 9 13.12 5.49 -53.03
CA LYS A 9 12.41 5.42 -54.32
C LYS A 9 10.98 4.93 -54.07
N GLY A 10 10.01 5.64 -54.64
CA GLY A 10 8.59 5.39 -54.49
C GLY A 10 7.92 4.58 -55.62
N THR A 11 6.69 4.17 -55.28
CA THR A 11 5.46 4.00 -56.09
C THR A 11 5.43 3.12 -57.34
N ALA A 12 4.53 2.11 -57.33
CA ALA A 12 3.58 1.84 -58.42
C ALA A 12 2.40 0.97 -57.95
N LYS A 13 1.16 1.38 -58.31
CA LYS A 13 -0.10 0.61 -58.24
C LYS A 13 -0.17 -0.41 -59.39
N SER A 14 -0.85 -1.53 -59.18
CA SER A 14 -1.63 -2.19 -60.25
C SER A 14 -2.85 -2.93 -59.65
N GLN A 15 -3.98 -2.75 -60.33
CA GLN A 15 -5.28 -3.44 -60.18
C GLN A 15 -5.39 -4.52 -61.27
N ALA A 16 -6.34 -5.45 -61.07
CA ALA A 16 -6.97 -6.43 -61.98
C ALA A 16 -6.70 -7.89 -61.56
N ASP A 17 -7.60 -8.85 -61.68
CA ASP A 17 -9.06 -8.94 -61.81
C ASP A 17 -9.39 -10.45 -61.75
N ASP A 18 -10.61 -10.78 -61.32
CA ASP A 18 -11.44 -11.99 -61.54
C ASP A 18 -10.89 -13.42 -61.75
N GLY A 19 -11.61 -14.37 -61.13
CA GLY A 19 -11.56 -15.80 -61.45
C GLY A 19 -12.45 -16.68 -60.57
N ASP A 20 -13.73 -16.77 -60.93
CA ASP A 20 -14.82 -17.58 -60.37
C ASP A 20 -14.56 -19.08 -60.15
N GLY A 21 -15.30 -19.66 -59.19
CA GLY A 21 -15.45 -21.10 -58.98
C GLY A 21 -16.58 -21.46 -58.02
N LEU A 22 -17.80 -21.57 -58.56
CA LEU A 22 -19.09 -21.82 -57.91
C LEU A 22 -19.34 -23.27 -57.38
N PHE A 23 -20.41 -23.36 -56.55
CA PHE A 23 -21.27 -24.50 -56.20
C PHE A 23 -20.78 -25.44 -55.07
N ASN A 24 -21.59 -25.87 -54.09
CA ASN A 24 -23.06 -25.92 -53.98
C ASN A 24 -23.53 -26.20 -52.53
N GLN A 25 -24.74 -25.71 -52.24
CA GLN A 25 -25.81 -26.28 -51.39
C GLN A 25 -25.59 -26.43 -49.87
N ASN A 26 -26.25 -25.57 -49.08
CA ASN A 26 -27.63 -25.71 -48.54
C ASN A 26 -27.77 -26.84 -47.51
N THR A 27 -28.06 -26.45 -46.26
CA THR A 27 -29.41 -26.63 -45.66
C THR A 27 -29.45 -26.00 -44.27
N ASN A 28 -30.27 -24.98 -44.13
CA ASN A 28 -30.88 -24.57 -42.87
C ASN A 28 -32.36 -24.97 -42.98
N PRO A 29 -33.01 -25.42 -41.89
CA PRO A 29 -34.19 -24.66 -41.50
C PRO A 29 -34.48 -24.57 -39.99
N ARG A 30 -34.79 -23.33 -39.57
CA ARG A 30 -35.99 -22.88 -38.81
C ARG A 30 -36.36 -23.47 -37.43
N TYR A 31 -36.29 -22.56 -36.44
CA TYR A 31 -37.34 -22.10 -35.50
C TYR A 31 -38.14 -23.06 -34.58
N GLY A 32 -37.91 -22.88 -33.27
CA GLY A 32 -38.91 -22.65 -32.19
C GLY A 32 -39.27 -23.83 -31.27
N PRO A 33 -39.92 -23.62 -30.10
CA PRO A 33 -39.88 -22.47 -29.17
C PRO A 33 -39.55 -22.88 -27.71
N ASP A 34 -39.30 -21.87 -26.88
CA ASP A 34 -39.21 -21.90 -25.42
C ASP A 34 -40.53 -22.37 -24.76
N PRO A 35 -40.48 -23.07 -23.62
CA PRO A 35 -41.54 -22.90 -22.65
C PRO A 35 -41.05 -22.74 -21.19
N THR A 36 -41.67 -21.74 -20.55
CA THR A 36 -42.10 -21.67 -19.15
C THR A 36 -41.10 -21.25 -18.06
N ASN A 37 -41.20 -19.95 -17.76
CA ASN A 37 -41.37 -19.38 -16.42
C ASN A 37 -42.01 -20.35 -15.40
N GLN A 38 -41.30 -20.59 -14.30
CA GLN A 38 -41.92 -20.66 -12.97
C GLN A 38 -41.18 -19.72 -12.03
N ALA A 39 -41.87 -18.66 -11.66
CA ALA A 39 -41.53 -17.81 -10.54
C ALA A 39 -41.62 -18.63 -9.25
N GLN A 40 -40.53 -18.66 -8.48
CA GLN A 40 -40.59 -18.89 -7.04
C GLN A 40 -39.91 -17.70 -6.35
N THR A 41 -40.77 -16.84 -5.82
CA THR A 41 -40.46 -15.86 -4.78
C THR A 41 -39.90 -16.57 -3.56
N ALA A 42 -38.60 -16.39 -3.30
CA ALA A 42 -37.99 -16.61 -2.00
C ALA A 42 -37.57 -15.25 -1.43
N VAL A 43 -38.32 -14.81 -0.42
CA VAL A 43 -37.96 -13.74 0.51
C VAL A 43 -37.03 -14.34 1.58
N PHE A 44 -36.20 -13.48 2.21
CA PHE A 44 -35.20 -13.71 3.27
C PHE A 44 -33.76 -13.86 2.74
N THR A 45 -32.74 -13.15 3.22
CA THR A 45 -32.53 -12.37 4.46
C THR A 45 -31.47 -11.30 4.19
N ARG A 46 -31.70 -10.06 4.64
CA ARG A 46 -30.68 -9.00 4.67
C ARG A 46 -29.55 -9.39 5.62
N ILE A 47 -28.32 -9.23 5.18
CA ILE A 47 -27.11 -9.30 5.99
C ILE A 47 -27.00 -7.97 6.78
N PRO A 48 -26.79 -7.97 8.11
CA PRO A 48 -26.80 -6.76 8.92
C PRO A 48 -25.53 -5.91 8.75
N ASP A 49 -25.73 -4.60 8.61
CA ASP A 49 -24.73 -3.54 8.69
C ASP A 49 -24.07 -3.52 10.08
N PHE A 50 -22.76 -3.73 10.14
CA PHE A 50 -21.94 -3.54 11.34
C PHE A 50 -21.42 -2.10 11.38
N ASN A 51 -22.30 -1.14 11.71
CA ASN A 51 -21.91 0.20 12.14
C ASN A 51 -22.98 0.77 13.08
N SER A 52 -22.99 0.30 14.33
CA SER A 52 -23.70 0.94 15.44
C SER A 52 -23.15 0.42 16.78
N PHE A 53 -22.18 1.14 17.34
CA PHE A 53 -21.84 1.02 18.77
C PHE A 53 -22.70 2.02 19.54
N HIS A 54 -23.75 1.52 20.20
CA HIS A 54 -24.42 2.23 21.30
C HIS A 54 -24.11 1.49 22.60
N GLU A 55 -23.54 2.22 23.55
CA GLU A 55 -23.36 1.77 24.93
C GLU A 55 -24.72 1.59 25.62
N ASN A 56 -24.92 0.43 26.22
CA ASN A 56 -26.02 0.13 27.13
C ASN A 56 -25.75 0.75 28.50
N THR A 57 -26.44 1.84 28.84
CA THR A 57 -26.63 2.24 30.25
C THR A 57 -27.78 1.46 30.86
N SER A 58 -27.46 0.66 31.87
CA SER A 58 -28.39 -0.07 32.72
C SER A 58 -29.26 0.87 33.55
N THR A 59 -30.58 0.80 33.37
CA THR A 59 -31.57 1.46 34.23
C THR A 59 -32.00 0.56 35.38
N ALA A 60 -31.81 1.06 36.60
CA ALA A 60 -32.40 0.49 37.82
C ALA A 60 -33.86 0.93 37.93
N LEU A 61 -34.71 -0.02 38.33
CA LEU A 61 -36.12 0.16 38.65
C LEU A 61 -36.31 1.01 39.92
N ASN A 62 -37.25 1.94 39.91
CA ASN A 62 -38.10 2.24 41.06
C ASN A 62 -39.49 2.75 40.62
N PRO A 63 -40.58 2.36 41.30
CA PRO A 63 -41.97 2.60 40.86
C PRO A 63 -42.62 3.81 41.56
N PHE A 64 -43.80 4.20 41.07
CA PHE A 64 -44.79 5.21 41.53
C PHE A 64 -44.89 6.54 40.74
N GLY A 65 -45.92 6.61 39.89
CA GLY A 65 -47.13 7.41 40.20
C GLY A 65 -47.24 8.87 39.73
N GLY A 66 -47.99 9.08 38.66
CA GLY A 66 -49.02 10.15 38.57
C GLY A 66 -48.61 11.59 38.15
N PRO A 67 -49.57 12.43 37.70
CA PRO A 67 -49.38 13.18 36.45
C PRO A 67 -49.65 14.71 36.51
N VAL A 68 -49.28 15.39 35.41
CA VAL A 68 -49.74 16.69 34.84
C VAL A 68 -49.49 18.01 35.63
N GLY A 69 -48.94 19.00 34.93
CA GLY A 69 -49.05 20.42 35.31
C GLY A 69 -48.36 21.38 34.32
N TYR A 70 -49.15 22.11 33.53
CA TYR A 70 -48.71 23.24 32.69
C TYR A 70 -48.26 24.43 33.54
N SER A 71 -47.25 25.20 33.08
CA SER A 71 -47.31 26.68 32.99
C SER A 71 -46.03 27.29 32.40
N ALA A 72 -46.24 28.32 31.59
CA ALA A 72 -45.25 29.16 30.94
C ALA A 72 -44.56 30.14 31.91
N GLY A 73 -43.33 30.56 31.61
CA GLY A 73 -42.69 31.68 32.31
C GLY A 73 -41.24 31.94 31.96
N SER A 74 -41.05 32.93 31.08
CA SER A 74 -39.99 33.97 31.09
C SER A 74 -38.49 33.61 31.05
N LEU A 75 -37.85 34.25 30.07
CA LEU A 75 -36.43 34.54 29.93
C LEU A 75 -35.76 34.94 31.26
N THR A 76 -34.68 34.24 31.62
CA THR A 76 -33.54 34.85 32.33
C THR A 76 -32.25 34.22 31.83
N SER A 77 -31.29 35.08 31.50
CA SER A 77 -29.96 34.72 31.06
C SER A 77 -29.25 33.93 32.16
N ARG A 78 -28.74 32.74 31.82
CA ARG A 78 -27.65 32.12 32.58
C ARG A 78 -26.52 31.85 31.62
N VAL A 79 -25.49 32.68 31.75
CA VAL A 79 -24.11 32.37 31.37
C VAL A 79 -23.74 31.12 32.16
N GLY A 80 -24.00 29.95 31.58
CA GLY A 80 -23.51 28.67 32.05
C GLY A 80 -22.16 28.45 31.41
N GLY A 81 -21.09 28.69 32.17
CA GLY A 81 -19.74 28.29 31.79
C GLY A 81 -19.70 26.78 31.55
N VAL A 82 -19.64 26.39 30.28
CA VAL A 82 -19.30 25.03 29.88
C VAL A 82 -17.78 24.94 29.92
N THR A 83 -17.21 24.59 31.07
CA THR A 83 -15.83 24.09 31.15
C THR A 83 -15.79 22.62 30.72
N GLY A 84 -16.32 22.33 29.53
CA GLY A 84 -15.95 21.13 28.79
C GLY A 84 -14.72 21.51 27.98
N GLY A 85 -13.54 21.12 28.45
CA GLY A 85 -12.29 21.47 27.78
C GLY A 85 -12.36 21.05 26.31
N VAL A 86 -12.36 22.02 25.40
CA VAL A 86 -12.32 21.71 23.97
C VAL A 86 -10.95 21.12 23.69
N THR A 87 -10.91 19.85 23.28
CA THR A 87 -9.65 19.15 22.97
C THR A 87 -8.89 19.93 21.91
N MET A 88 -7.74 20.48 22.29
CA MET A 88 -6.86 21.23 21.40
C MET A 88 -5.93 20.27 20.65
N PHE A 89 -5.66 20.59 19.39
CA PHE A 89 -4.73 19.83 18.55
C PHE A 89 -3.51 20.67 18.20
N ILE A 90 -2.38 20.03 17.96
CA ILE A 90 -1.11 20.64 17.55
C ILE A 90 -0.63 20.05 16.22
N ALA A 91 -0.11 20.91 15.34
CA ALA A 91 0.55 20.52 14.10
C ALA A 91 1.87 19.80 14.38
N LEU A 92 1.98 18.57 13.89
CA LEU A 92 3.21 17.78 13.94
C LEU A 92 4.18 18.12 12.80
N TYR A 93 3.65 18.67 11.70
CA TYR A 93 4.40 18.98 10.48
C TYR A 93 3.96 20.33 9.90
N ASN A 94 4.76 20.84 8.96
CA ASN A 94 4.34 21.94 8.11
C ASN A 94 3.39 21.42 7.02
N TYR A 95 2.39 22.21 6.66
CA TYR A 95 1.49 21.91 5.57
C TYR A 95 1.16 23.20 4.81
N ASP A 96 1.44 23.19 3.51
CA ASP A 96 1.03 24.26 2.60
C ASP A 96 -0.27 23.82 1.90
N ALA A 97 -1.27 24.69 1.92
CA ALA A 97 -2.58 24.46 1.31
C ALA A 97 -2.45 24.09 -0.17
N ARG A 98 -3.22 23.08 -0.60
CA ARG A 98 -3.20 22.58 -2.00
C ARG A 98 -4.43 23.02 -2.77
N THR A 99 -5.49 23.38 -2.06
CA THR A 99 -6.72 23.96 -2.56
C THR A 99 -7.08 25.21 -1.78
N GLU A 100 -8.07 25.97 -2.26
CA GLU A 100 -8.58 27.16 -1.57
C GLU A 100 -9.33 26.83 -0.27
N ASP A 101 -9.79 25.59 -0.12
CA ASP A 101 -10.50 25.13 1.09
C ASP A 101 -9.54 24.64 2.19
N ASP A 102 -8.27 24.40 1.84
CA ASP A 102 -7.27 23.89 2.77
C ASP A 102 -6.68 25.03 3.62
N LEU A 103 -6.34 24.72 4.87
CA LEU A 103 -5.66 25.67 5.77
C LEU A 103 -4.15 25.42 5.75
N THR A 104 -3.37 26.43 5.36
CA THR A 104 -1.89 26.40 5.52
C THR A 104 -1.51 26.55 6.99
N PHE A 105 -0.57 25.74 7.47
CA PHE A 105 -0.08 25.83 8.84
C PHE A 105 1.39 25.43 9.00
N ARG A 106 1.99 25.85 10.11
CA ARG A 106 3.36 25.50 10.49
C ARG A 106 3.38 24.54 11.68
N LYS A 107 4.43 23.71 11.76
CA LYS A 107 4.65 22.79 12.87
C LYS A 107 4.59 23.55 14.20
N GLY A 108 3.87 22.99 15.17
CA GLY A 108 3.63 23.57 16.50
C GLY A 108 2.41 24.47 16.59
N GLU A 109 1.78 24.83 15.47
CA GLU A 109 0.53 25.59 15.45
C GLU A 109 -0.62 24.81 16.10
N LYS A 110 -1.53 25.51 16.79
CA LYS A 110 -2.63 24.88 17.54
C LYS A 110 -3.99 25.15 16.90
N PHE A 111 -4.89 24.17 17.00
CA PHE A 111 -6.20 24.20 16.37
C PHE A 111 -7.33 23.81 17.32
N HIS A 112 -8.52 24.34 17.04
CA HIS A 112 -9.77 23.71 17.43
C HIS A 112 -10.31 22.92 16.24
N ILE A 113 -10.62 21.65 16.43
CA ILE A 113 -11.30 20.84 15.42
C ILE A 113 -12.79 21.18 15.46
N ILE A 114 -13.29 21.72 14.35
CA ILE A 114 -14.71 22.06 14.17
C ILE A 114 -15.47 20.80 13.75
N ASN A 115 -14.94 20.08 12.77
CA ASN A 115 -15.54 18.85 12.27
C ASN A 115 -14.47 17.78 11.96
N SER A 116 -14.68 16.58 12.49
CA SER A 116 -13.84 15.40 12.25
C SER A 116 -14.57 14.25 11.53
N SER A 117 -15.79 14.47 11.05
CA SER A 117 -16.60 13.43 10.38
C SER A 117 -15.99 12.97 9.06
N GLU A 118 -15.16 13.80 8.42
CA GLU A 118 -14.67 13.57 7.06
C GLU A 118 -13.38 12.73 6.97
N GLY A 119 -13.17 11.81 7.91
CA GLY A 119 -12.11 10.78 7.83
C GLY A 119 -10.70 11.38 7.84
N ASP A 120 -10.03 11.38 6.69
CA ASP A 120 -8.63 11.82 6.55
C ASP A 120 -8.45 13.35 6.51
N TRP A 121 -9.54 14.10 6.33
CA TRP A 121 -9.54 15.57 6.31
C TRP A 121 -10.51 16.11 7.37
N TRP A 122 -10.03 17.04 8.20
CA TRP A 122 -10.81 17.63 9.29
C TRP A 122 -10.94 19.13 9.08
N GLU A 123 -12.11 19.69 9.36
CA GLU A 123 -12.30 21.14 9.39
C GLU A 123 -11.77 21.67 10.72
N ALA A 124 -10.85 22.64 10.66
CA ALA A 124 -10.17 23.17 11.83
C ALA A 124 -10.06 24.68 11.77
N ARG A 125 -10.04 25.30 12.95
CA ARG A 125 -9.75 26.71 13.14
C ARG A 125 -8.37 26.88 13.78
N SER A 126 -7.47 27.58 13.10
CA SER A 126 -6.18 27.97 13.67
C SER A 126 -6.40 28.96 14.82
N LEU A 127 -5.71 28.71 15.92
CA LEU A 127 -5.68 29.63 17.07
C LEU A 127 -4.67 30.75 16.90
N THR A 128 -3.75 30.62 15.95
CA THR A 128 -2.73 31.64 15.66
C THR A 128 -3.28 32.67 14.69
N THR A 129 -3.93 32.24 13.61
CA THR A 129 -4.43 33.12 12.54
C THR A 129 -5.91 33.44 12.68
N GLY A 130 -6.67 32.62 13.42
CA GLY A 130 -8.12 32.72 13.55
C GLY A 130 -8.90 32.18 12.33
N SER A 131 -8.20 31.81 11.26
CA SER A 131 -8.75 31.27 10.01
C SER A 131 -9.25 29.84 10.17
N THR A 132 -10.22 29.47 9.34
CA THR A 132 -10.79 28.13 9.25
C THR A 132 -10.49 27.54 7.88
N GLY A 133 -10.28 26.22 7.83
CA GLY A 133 -10.17 25.45 6.59
C GLY A 133 -9.92 23.97 6.89
N TYR A 134 -9.76 23.17 5.85
CA TYR A 134 -9.47 21.74 5.99
C TYR A 134 -7.99 21.49 6.27
N ILE A 135 -7.72 20.56 7.19
CA ILE A 135 -6.38 20.08 7.51
C ILE A 135 -6.33 18.55 7.40
N PRO A 136 -5.18 17.97 7.05
CA PRO A 136 -5.01 16.53 7.12
C PRO A 136 -5.02 16.03 8.56
N SER A 137 -5.85 15.04 8.88
CA SER A 137 -5.99 14.52 10.24
C SER A 137 -4.69 13.87 10.75
N ASN A 138 -3.91 13.26 9.85
CA ASN A 138 -2.62 12.65 10.17
C ASN A 138 -1.46 13.64 10.37
N TYR A 139 -1.72 14.95 10.23
CA TYR A 139 -0.74 16.01 10.48
C TYR A 139 -0.86 16.63 11.87
N VAL A 140 -1.88 16.25 12.63
CA VAL A 140 -2.17 16.80 13.94
C VAL A 140 -2.31 15.72 15.00
N ALA A 141 -2.06 16.09 16.25
CA ALA A 141 -2.36 15.26 17.41
C ALA A 141 -2.95 16.11 18.55
N PRO A 142 -3.69 15.52 19.49
CA PRO A 142 -4.09 16.24 20.71
C PRO A 142 -2.85 16.71 21.49
N VAL A 143 -2.87 17.96 21.99
CA VAL A 143 -1.70 18.65 22.57
C VAL A 143 -0.99 17.84 23.68
N ASP A 144 -1.76 17.21 24.58
CA ASP A 144 -1.22 16.51 25.76
C ASP A 144 -1.19 14.99 25.57
N SER A 145 -1.14 14.52 24.33
CA SER A 145 -1.18 13.09 24.00
C SER A 145 0.19 12.56 23.58
N ILE A 146 0.41 11.26 23.75
CA ILE A 146 1.63 10.60 23.26
C ILE A 146 1.77 10.74 21.73
N GLN A 147 0.67 10.95 21.00
CA GLN A 147 0.67 11.19 19.56
C GLN A 147 1.36 12.51 19.17
N ALA A 148 1.47 13.47 20.09
CA ALA A 148 2.17 14.72 19.87
C ALA A 148 3.71 14.60 19.98
N GLU A 149 4.20 13.49 20.54
CA GLU A 149 5.63 13.26 20.75
C GLU A 149 6.34 12.87 19.46
N GLU A 150 7.46 13.53 19.15
CA GLU A 150 8.22 13.30 17.91
C GLU A 150 8.77 11.87 17.79
N TRP A 151 9.08 11.24 18.92
CA TRP A 151 9.60 9.88 19.02
C TRP A 151 8.49 8.81 18.98
N TYR A 152 7.20 9.18 18.98
CA TYR A 152 6.09 8.23 18.94
C TYR A 152 5.62 7.96 17.52
N PHE A 153 5.62 6.70 17.11
CA PHE A 153 5.34 6.26 15.74
C PHE A 153 4.01 5.52 15.61
N GLY A 154 3.22 5.43 16.68
CA GLY A 154 1.90 4.79 16.64
C GLY A 154 1.97 3.32 16.27
N LYS A 155 1.01 2.88 15.46
CA LYS A 155 0.97 1.53 14.91
C LYS A 155 2.00 1.40 13.78
N MET A 156 3.22 1.00 14.13
CA MET A 156 4.29 0.70 13.19
C MET A 156 4.84 -0.70 13.44
N GLY A 157 5.04 -1.44 12.35
CA GLY A 157 5.58 -2.80 12.43
C GLY A 157 7.04 -2.83 12.85
N ARG A 158 7.48 -3.96 13.43
CA ARG A 158 8.89 -4.15 13.83
C ARG A 158 9.85 -3.95 12.66
N LYS A 159 9.54 -4.49 11.48
CA LYS A 159 10.41 -4.42 10.30
C LYS A 159 10.48 -3.03 9.69
N ASP A 160 9.34 -2.33 9.60
CA ASP A 160 9.33 -0.93 9.16
C ASP A 160 10.14 -0.05 10.13
N THR A 161 10.05 -0.33 11.44
CA THR A 161 10.87 0.33 12.47
C THR A 161 12.36 0.09 12.25
N GLU A 162 12.77 -1.16 12.01
CA GLU A 162 14.16 -1.52 11.72
C GLU A 162 14.66 -0.77 10.48
N ARG A 163 13.86 -0.70 9.42
CA ARG A 163 14.20 0.03 8.18
C ARG A 163 14.44 1.51 8.45
N MET A 164 13.56 2.16 9.20
CA MET A 164 13.69 3.60 9.51
C MET A 164 14.91 3.89 10.39
N LEU A 165 15.16 3.07 11.41
CA LEU A 165 16.30 3.26 12.31
C LEU A 165 17.63 3.01 11.59
N LEU A 166 17.68 2.00 10.71
CA LEU A 166 18.89 1.64 9.96
C LEU A 166 19.14 2.52 8.72
N CYS A 167 18.28 3.50 8.42
CA CYS A 167 18.55 4.48 7.37
C CYS A 167 19.94 5.14 7.56
N PRO A 168 20.71 5.35 6.47
CA PRO A 168 21.97 6.06 6.55
C PRO A 168 21.81 7.45 7.18
N GLY A 169 22.75 7.84 8.03
CA GLY A 169 22.74 9.14 8.72
C GLY A 169 22.20 9.12 10.15
N ASN A 170 21.45 8.08 10.55
CA ASN A 170 21.05 7.93 11.95
C ASN A 170 22.24 7.50 12.83
N PRO A 171 22.59 8.23 13.90
CA PRO A 171 23.66 7.81 14.81
C PRO A 171 23.23 6.64 15.72
N ARG A 172 24.23 6.01 16.39
CA ARG A 172 23.96 5.07 17.48
C ARG A 172 23.13 5.75 18.57
N GLY A 173 22.09 5.08 19.06
CA GLY A 173 21.14 5.62 20.03
C GLY A 173 19.98 6.40 19.42
N THR A 174 19.84 6.46 18.09
CA THR A 174 18.59 6.86 17.46
C THR A 174 17.48 5.90 17.89
N PHE A 175 16.31 6.43 18.27
CA PHE A 175 15.24 5.62 18.84
C PHE A 175 13.85 6.05 18.39
N LEU A 176 12.88 5.14 18.56
CA LEU A 176 11.46 5.45 18.46
C LEU A 176 10.63 4.55 19.38
N ILE A 177 9.41 4.98 19.69
CA ILE A 177 8.42 4.18 20.41
C ILE A 177 7.22 3.93 19.51
N ARG A 178 6.71 2.71 19.55
CA ARG A 178 5.57 2.23 18.76
C ARG A 178 4.65 1.39 19.61
N GLU A 179 3.45 1.14 19.12
CA GLU A 179 2.54 0.14 19.70
C GLU A 179 3.17 -1.26 19.61
N SER A 180 2.96 -2.07 20.65
CA SER A 180 3.45 -3.45 20.68
C SER A 180 2.58 -4.35 19.82
N GLU A 181 3.16 -4.98 18.79
CA GLU A 181 2.47 -5.94 17.92
C GLU A 181 1.98 -7.18 18.69
N THR A 182 2.76 -7.65 19.66
CA THR A 182 2.47 -8.87 20.41
C THR A 182 1.56 -8.66 21.63
N THR A 183 1.27 -7.42 22.02
CA THR A 183 0.59 -7.15 23.30
C THR A 183 -0.20 -5.87 23.22
N LYS A 184 -1.53 -6.02 23.10
CA LYS A 184 -2.47 -4.92 23.00
C LYS A 184 -2.33 -3.97 24.20
N GLY A 185 -2.22 -2.67 23.92
CA GLY A 185 -2.09 -1.62 24.94
C GLY A 185 -0.68 -1.45 25.55
N ALA A 186 0.29 -2.28 25.17
CA ALA A 186 1.69 -2.08 25.51
C ALA A 186 2.44 -1.33 24.40
N TYR A 187 3.63 -0.82 24.70
CA TYR A 187 4.50 -0.16 23.73
C TYR A 187 5.82 -0.94 23.56
N SER A 188 6.54 -0.64 22.48
CA SER A 188 7.91 -1.10 22.25
C SER A 188 8.82 0.10 21.99
N LEU A 189 9.93 0.15 22.72
CA LEU A 189 11.05 1.07 22.47
C LEU A 189 12.06 0.37 21.57
N SER A 190 12.37 0.97 20.43
CA SER A 190 13.32 0.43 19.44
C SER A 190 14.50 1.39 19.30
N ILE A 191 15.72 0.86 19.37
CA ILE A 191 16.95 1.66 19.43
C ILE A 191 17.97 1.13 18.42
N ARG A 192 18.56 2.01 17.60
CA ARG A 192 19.72 1.68 16.76
C ARG A 192 20.96 1.49 17.63
N ASP A 193 21.60 0.35 17.46
CA ASP A 193 22.85 -0.01 18.14
C ASP A 193 23.88 -0.50 17.13
N TRP A 194 25.12 -0.66 17.58
CA TRP A 194 26.21 -1.19 16.77
C TRP A 194 27.15 -2.04 17.64
N ASP A 195 27.57 -3.19 17.12
CA ASP A 195 28.63 -4.00 17.70
C ASP A 195 29.54 -4.60 16.62
N GLU A 196 30.72 -5.09 17.02
CA GLU A 196 31.74 -5.61 16.09
C GLU A 196 31.31 -6.88 15.34
N VAL A 197 30.36 -7.65 15.88
CA VAL A 197 29.95 -8.96 15.35
C VAL A 197 28.81 -8.79 14.34
N LYS A 198 27.79 -8.02 14.71
CA LYS A 198 26.55 -7.82 13.94
C LYS A 198 26.58 -6.57 13.07
N GLY A 199 27.47 -5.62 13.37
CA GLY A 199 27.42 -4.28 12.78
C GLY A 199 26.20 -3.49 13.25
N ASP A 200 25.67 -2.64 12.39
CA ASP A 200 24.44 -1.88 12.66
C ASP A 200 23.24 -2.81 12.81
N HIS A 201 22.54 -2.68 13.94
CA HIS A 201 21.34 -3.44 14.23
C HIS A 201 20.38 -2.63 15.11
N VAL A 202 19.20 -3.21 15.41
CA VAL A 202 18.17 -2.57 16.23
C VAL A 202 17.79 -3.48 17.37
N LYS A 203 17.74 -2.93 18.59
CA LYS A 203 17.25 -3.62 19.78
C LYS A 203 15.86 -3.13 20.16
N HIS A 204 15.00 -4.07 20.56
CA HIS A 204 13.61 -3.81 20.92
C HIS A 204 13.37 -4.15 22.39
N TYR A 205 12.83 -3.19 23.14
CA TYR A 205 12.50 -3.30 24.55
C TYR A 205 11.00 -3.12 24.74
N LYS A 206 10.37 -4.04 25.46
CA LYS A 206 8.93 -3.97 25.72
C LYS A 206 8.67 -3.00 26.88
N ILE A 207 7.86 -1.97 26.62
CA ILE A 207 7.34 -1.08 27.66
C ILE A 207 6.01 -1.65 28.11
N ARG A 208 5.96 -2.11 29.36
CA ARG A 208 4.77 -2.68 29.98
C ARG A 208 4.00 -1.59 30.74
N LYS A 209 2.69 -1.74 30.77
CA LYS A 209 1.79 -0.93 31.59
C LYS A 209 1.48 -1.68 32.89
N LEU A 210 1.52 -0.99 34.01
CA LEU A 210 1.09 -1.48 35.33
C LEU A 210 -0.43 -1.29 35.49
N ASP A 211 -1.05 -2.10 36.34
CA ASP A 211 -2.49 -2.00 36.61
C ASP A 211 -2.87 -0.65 37.23
N ASN A 212 -1.95 -0.01 37.95
CA ASN A 212 -2.12 1.33 38.53
C ASN A 212 -1.88 2.48 37.53
N GLY A 213 -1.63 2.18 36.26
CA GLY A 213 -1.49 3.18 35.18
C GLY A 213 -0.05 3.55 34.80
N GLY A 214 0.97 3.15 35.56
CA GLY A 214 2.38 3.45 35.26
C GLY A 214 3.00 2.59 34.14
N TYR A 215 4.22 2.93 33.74
CA TYR A 215 4.98 2.32 32.65
C TYR A 215 6.38 1.92 33.10
N TYR A 216 6.89 0.80 32.56
CA TYR A 216 8.25 0.34 32.85
C TYR A 216 8.82 -0.57 31.76
N ILE A 217 10.15 -0.62 31.67
CA ILE A 217 10.89 -1.67 30.93
C ILE A 217 11.43 -2.70 31.92
N THR A 218 12.00 -2.24 33.03
CA THR A 218 12.47 -3.06 34.14
C THR A 218 11.65 -2.73 35.39
N THR A 219 11.39 -3.71 36.25
CA THR A 219 10.58 -3.46 37.47
C THR A 219 11.25 -2.53 38.48
N ARG A 220 12.57 -2.29 38.33
CA ARG A 220 13.38 -1.39 39.16
C ARG A 220 13.12 0.09 38.87
N ALA A 221 12.62 0.43 37.69
CA ALA A 221 12.35 1.81 37.28
C ALA A 221 10.95 1.92 36.66
N GLN A 222 10.05 2.58 37.39
CA GLN A 222 8.65 2.79 37.00
C GLN A 222 8.39 4.28 36.81
N PHE A 223 7.54 4.62 35.85
CA PHE A 223 7.25 5.98 35.43
C PHE A 223 5.74 6.17 35.33
N GLU A 224 5.23 7.36 35.58
CA GLU A 224 3.79 7.62 35.45
C GLU A 224 3.40 7.75 33.97
N THR A 225 4.31 8.29 33.14
CA THR A 225 4.07 8.51 31.72
C THR A 225 5.24 8.02 30.86
N VAL A 226 4.97 7.72 29.59
CA VAL A 226 6.00 7.33 28.62
C VAL A 226 7.02 8.46 28.37
N PRO A 227 6.65 9.75 28.28
CA PRO A 227 7.63 10.84 28.22
C PRO A 227 8.63 10.87 29.39
N GLN A 228 8.18 10.60 30.62
CA GLN A 228 9.09 10.50 31.78
C GLN A 228 10.08 9.33 31.62
N LEU A 229 9.62 8.20 31.09
CA LEU A 229 10.47 7.05 30.76
C LEU A 229 11.53 7.42 29.72
N VAL A 230 11.15 8.11 28.64
CA VAL A 230 12.07 8.55 27.58
C VAL A 230 13.10 9.52 28.14
N HIS A 231 12.69 10.49 28.96
CA HIS A 231 13.61 11.43 29.60
C HIS A 231 14.67 10.70 30.44
N HIS A 232 14.26 9.74 31.28
CA HIS A 232 15.19 8.94 32.08
C HIS A 232 16.24 8.22 31.25
N TYR A 233 15.83 7.55 30.17
CA TYR A 233 16.74 6.79 29.30
C TYR A 233 17.56 7.67 28.33
N THR A 234 17.19 8.95 28.21
CA THR A 234 17.98 9.97 27.51
C THR A 234 19.15 10.45 28.38
N GLU A 235 18.97 10.56 29.70
CA GLU A 235 20.04 10.92 30.62
C GLU A 235 21.06 9.80 30.83
N ARG A 236 20.60 8.53 30.87
CA ARG A 236 21.45 7.36 31.13
C ARG A 236 20.90 6.09 30.49
N ALA A 237 21.77 5.14 30.15
CA ALA A 237 21.35 3.88 29.55
C ALA A 237 20.53 2.99 30.51
N ALA A 238 20.88 2.98 31.81
CA ALA A 238 20.14 2.27 32.86
C ALA A 238 19.70 0.82 32.49
N GLY A 239 20.60 0.04 31.89
CA GLY A 239 20.35 -1.35 31.46
C GLY A 239 19.90 -1.52 30.01
N LEU A 240 19.65 -0.42 29.28
CA LEU A 240 19.53 -0.45 27.82
C LEU A 240 20.92 -0.59 27.16
N CYS A 241 20.93 -1.00 25.89
CA CYS A 241 22.14 -1.16 25.11
C CYS A 241 22.96 0.11 24.93
N CYS A 242 22.29 1.26 24.93
CA CYS A 242 22.87 2.59 24.90
C CYS A 242 21.83 3.61 25.40
N ARG A 243 22.29 4.83 25.69
CA ARG A 243 21.43 5.97 26.00
C ARG A 243 20.60 6.35 24.76
N LEU A 244 19.38 6.85 24.97
CA LEU A 244 18.59 7.48 23.91
C LEU A 244 19.23 8.81 23.50
N VAL A 245 19.56 8.96 22.21
CA VAL A 245 20.33 10.11 21.72
C VAL A 245 19.44 11.07 20.95
N VAL A 246 18.77 10.58 19.90
CA VAL A 246 17.87 11.39 19.06
C VAL A 246 16.64 10.59 18.64
N PRO A 247 15.45 11.19 18.58
CA PRO A 247 14.30 10.57 17.94
C PRO A 247 14.60 10.20 16.47
N CYS A 248 14.05 9.08 16.01
CA CYS A 248 14.08 8.72 14.59
C CYS A 248 13.31 9.77 13.78
N HIS A 249 13.84 10.13 12.61
CA HIS A 249 13.15 11.07 11.74
C HIS A 249 11.94 10.40 11.08
N LYS A 250 10.73 10.91 11.33
CA LYS A 250 9.46 10.32 10.87
C LYS A 250 9.13 10.59 9.40
N GLY A 251 9.85 11.52 8.75
CA GLY A 251 9.47 12.05 7.44
C GLY A 251 8.12 12.78 7.49
N MET A 252 7.70 13.40 6.38
CA MET A 252 6.34 13.92 6.27
C MET A 252 5.38 12.75 5.97
N PRO A 253 4.25 12.63 6.68
CA PRO A 253 3.28 11.59 6.37
C PRO A 253 2.72 11.81 4.97
N LYS A 254 2.50 10.72 4.24
CA LYS A 254 1.79 10.80 2.96
C LYS A 254 0.32 11.12 3.22
N LEU A 255 -0.26 11.97 2.38
CA LEU A 255 -1.71 12.16 2.37
C LEU A 255 -2.36 10.99 1.63
N ALA A 256 -3.47 10.51 2.19
CA ALA A 256 -4.26 9.42 1.60
C ALA A 256 -4.88 9.85 0.26
N ASP A 257 -5.35 11.11 0.19
CA ASP A 257 -6.01 11.70 -0.98
C ASP A 257 -5.42 13.09 -1.32
N LEU A 258 -5.79 13.67 -2.47
CA LEU A 258 -5.28 14.97 -2.91
C LEU A 258 -5.89 16.14 -2.11
N SER A 259 -7.20 16.07 -1.87
CA SER A 259 -8.00 16.99 -1.07
C SER A 259 -9.29 16.33 -0.56
N VAL A 260 -10.00 17.04 0.33
CA VAL A 260 -11.33 16.66 0.80
C VAL A 260 -12.32 16.40 -0.35
N LYS A 261 -12.31 17.25 -1.38
CA LYS A 261 -13.21 17.13 -2.55
C LYS A 261 -12.92 15.90 -3.39
N THR A 262 -11.66 15.47 -3.44
CA THR A 262 -11.26 14.27 -4.22
C THR A 262 -11.58 12.94 -3.54
N LYS A 263 -11.95 12.96 -2.25
CA LYS A 263 -12.27 11.75 -1.48
C LYS A 263 -13.46 10.99 -2.08
N ASP A 264 -14.54 11.71 -2.39
CA ASP A 264 -15.76 11.15 -2.96
C ASP A 264 -15.85 11.40 -4.48
N VAL A 265 -15.34 12.54 -4.96
CA VAL A 265 -15.32 12.93 -6.37
C VAL A 265 -13.89 12.87 -6.91
N TRP A 266 -13.49 11.69 -7.34
CA TRP A 266 -12.15 11.33 -7.83
C TRP A 266 -11.86 11.81 -9.26
N GLU A 267 -12.87 12.29 -9.96
CA GLU A 267 -12.71 12.93 -11.26
C GLU A 267 -12.23 14.37 -11.06
N ILE A 268 -11.11 14.69 -11.71
CA ILE A 268 -10.51 16.03 -11.64
C ILE A 268 -10.44 16.65 -13.04
N PRO A 269 -10.53 17.99 -13.13
CA PRO A 269 -10.37 18.69 -14.41
C PRO A 269 -8.96 18.48 -14.95
N ARG A 270 -8.81 18.24 -16.26
CA ARG A 270 -7.51 17.98 -16.90
C ARG A 270 -6.53 19.13 -16.68
N GLU A 271 -7.03 20.36 -16.63
CA GLU A 271 -6.28 21.59 -16.47
C GLU A 271 -5.60 21.70 -15.09
N SER A 272 -6.09 20.94 -14.10
CA SER A 272 -5.44 20.83 -12.79
C SER A 272 -4.13 20.03 -12.84
N LEU A 273 -3.85 19.32 -13.94
CA LEU A 273 -2.66 18.50 -14.10
C LEU A 273 -1.68 19.14 -15.08
N GLN A 274 -0.43 19.26 -14.65
CA GLN A 274 0.68 19.63 -15.51
C GLN A 274 1.58 18.41 -15.73
N LEU A 275 1.68 17.92 -16.97
CA LEU A 275 2.64 16.88 -17.35
C LEU A 275 4.03 17.50 -17.53
N ILE A 276 5.03 17.02 -16.78
CA ILE A 276 6.35 17.64 -16.71
C ILE A 276 7.41 16.79 -17.43
N LYS A 277 7.50 15.50 -17.09
CA LYS A 277 8.54 14.62 -17.63
C LYS A 277 7.95 13.27 -17.97
N LYS A 278 8.14 12.81 -19.20
CA LYS A 278 7.81 11.44 -19.58
C LYS A 278 8.73 10.45 -18.85
N LEU A 279 8.13 9.51 -18.14
CA LEU A 279 8.81 8.47 -17.38
C LEU A 279 8.94 7.18 -18.17
N GLY A 280 7.92 6.83 -18.96
CA GLY A 280 7.90 5.58 -19.70
C GLY A 280 6.84 5.54 -20.78
N ASN A 281 6.92 4.49 -21.60
CA ASN A 281 5.95 4.16 -22.62
C ASN A 281 5.63 2.67 -22.51
N GLY A 282 4.38 2.37 -22.19
CA GLY A 282 3.87 1.01 -22.06
C GLY A 282 3.00 0.61 -23.25
N GLN A 283 2.50 -0.62 -23.20
CA GLN A 283 1.58 -1.14 -24.21
C GLN A 283 0.28 -0.32 -24.31
N PHE A 284 -0.20 0.18 -23.17
CA PHE A 284 -1.50 0.85 -23.05
C PHE A 284 -1.43 2.38 -23.14
N GLY A 285 -0.21 2.95 -23.13
CA GLY A 285 0.00 4.39 -23.23
C GLY A 285 1.26 4.83 -22.50
N GLU A 286 1.31 6.11 -22.11
CA GLU A 286 2.52 6.72 -21.57
C GLU A 286 2.39 7.00 -20.09
N VAL A 287 3.52 7.01 -19.37
CA VAL A 287 3.55 7.40 -17.96
C VAL A 287 4.37 8.67 -17.83
N TRP A 288 3.82 9.66 -17.13
CA TRP A 288 4.40 10.98 -16.94
C TRP A 288 4.52 11.31 -15.46
N MET A 289 5.61 11.97 -15.08
CA MET A 289 5.69 12.74 -13.84
C MET A 289 5.00 14.08 -14.09
N GLY A 290 4.09 14.45 -13.20
CA GLY A 290 3.39 15.72 -13.27
C GLY A 290 3.19 16.37 -11.91
N THR A 291 2.48 17.48 -11.90
CA THR A 291 1.96 18.11 -10.69
C THR A 291 0.46 18.28 -10.78
N TRP A 292 -0.21 18.10 -9.65
CA TRP A 292 -1.62 18.47 -9.46
C TRP A 292 -1.68 19.81 -8.72
N ASN A 293 -2.46 20.75 -9.27
CA ASN A 293 -2.59 22.14 -8.80
C ASN A 293 -1.25 22.87 -8.59
N GLY A 294 -0.20 22.48 -9.32
CA GLY A 294 1.16 23.02 -9.17
C GLY A 294 1.86 22.70 -7.84
N THR A 295 1.20 21.99 -6.91
CA THR A 295 1.72 21.75 -5.54
C THR A 295 2.13 20.31 -5.32
N THR A 296 1.34 19.35 -5.81
CA THR A 296 1.48 17.94 -5.44
C THR A 296 2.08 17.14 -6.58
N LYS A 297 3.24 16.52 -6.38
CA LYS A 297 3.87 15.66 -7.39
C LYS A 297 3.09 14.35 -7.54
N VAL A 298 2.79 13.98 -8.78
CA VAL A 298 1.99 12.79 -9.13
C VAL A 298 2.59 12.03 -10.32
N ALA A 299 2.21 10.76 -10.45
CA ALA A 299 2.40 9.99 -11.67
C ALA A 299 1.08 9.92 -12.45
N VAL A 300 1.13 10.28 -13.73
CA VAL A 300 -0.03 10.31 -14.64
C VAL A 300 0.17 9.28 -15.74
N LYS A 301 -0.65 8.23 -15.74
CA LYS A 301 -0.69 7.25 -16.84
C LYS A 301 -1.75 7.69 -17.83
N THR A 302 -1.34 7.95 -19.06
CA THR A 302 -2.21 8.28 -20.18
C THR A 302 -2.57 7.01 -20.92
N LEU A 303 -3.83 6.88 -21.33
CA LEU A 303 -4.26 5.78 -22.19
C LEU A 303 -4.46 6.29 -23.62
N LYS A 304 -4.00 5.50 -24.60
CA LYS A 304 -4.25 5.83 -26.01
C LYS A 304 -5.74 5.67 -26.33
N PRO A 305 -6.34 6.55 -27.14
CA PRO A 305 -7.72 6.38 -27.60
C PRO A 305 -7.96 4.97 -28.18
N GLY A 306 -9.08 4.35 -27.82
CA GLY A 306 -9.44 3.00 -28.26
C GLY A 306 -8.70 1.84 -27.57
N THR A 307 -7.89 2.09 -26.54
CA THR A 307 -7.21 1.02 -25.78
C THR A 307 -8.16 0.23 -24.88
N MET A 308 -9.13 0.91 -24.27
CA MET A 308 -10.18 0.32 -23.44
C MET A 308 -11.43 1.20 -23.50
N SER A 309 -12.61 0.63 -23.19
CA SER A 309 -13.82 1.43 -23.06
C SER A 309 -13.80 2.23 -21.74
N PRO A 310 -14.46 3.40 -21.67
CA PRO A 310 -14.58 4.16 -20.43
C PRO A 310 -15.16 3.34 -19.26
N GLU A 311 -16.08 2.41 -19.53
CA GLU A 311 -16.68 1.54 -18.51
C GLU A 311 -15.66 0.58 -17.91
N ALA A 312 -14.87 -0.10 -18.75
CA ALA A 312 -13.79 -0.97 -18.29
C ALA A 312 -12.72 -0.19 -17.51
N PHE A 313 -12.52 1.09 -17.86
CA PHE A 313 -11.60 1.98 -17.16
C PHE A 313 -12.11 2.36 -15.77
N LEU A 314 -13.39 2.72 -15.68
CA LEU A 314 -14.06 3.03 -14.43
C LEU A 314 -14.00 1.82 -13.49
N GLU A 315 -14.22 0.60 -13.99
CA GLU A 315 -14.06 -0.63 -13.21
C GLU A 315 -12.64 -0.79 -12.64
N GLU A 316 -11.61 -0.60 -13.47
CA GLU A 316 -10.20 -0.64 -13.04
C GLU A 316 -9.92 0.39 -11.94
N ALA A 317 -10.38 1.63 -12.11
CA ALA A 317 -10.21 2.67 -11.09
C ALA A 317 -10.98 2.35 -9.79
N GLN A 318 -12.16 1.74 -9.87
CA GLN A 318 -12.92 1.32 -8.69
C GLN A 318 -12.20 0.21 -7.91
N ILE A 319 -11.53 -0.73 -8.59
CA ILE A 319 -10.69 -1.74 -7.93
C ILE A 319 -9.55 -1.07 -7.19
N MET A 320 -8.84 -0.15 -7.85
CA MET A 320 -7.75 0.61 -7.24
C MET A 320 -8.22 1.48 -6.06
N LYS A 321 -9.46 1.97 -6.09
CA LYS A 321 -10.07 2.71 -4.97
C LYS A 321 -10.32 1.80 -3.74
N ARG A 322 -10.80 0.58 -3.96
CA ARG A 322 -11.14 -0.38 -2.89
C ARG A 322 -9.91 -0.97 -2.23
N LEU A 323 -8.87 -1.26 -3.00
CA LEU A 323 -7.64 -1.88 -2.53
C LEU A 323 -6.67 -0.83 -1.97
N ARG A 324 -6.83 -0.48 -0.69
CA ARG A 324 -5.95 0.46 0.04
C ARG A 324 -5.01 -0.30 0.98
N HIS A 325 -3.71 -0.24 0.68
CA HIS A 325 -2.67 -0.85 1.51
C HIS A 325 -1.31 -0.17 1.28
N ASP A 326 -0.46 -0.10 2.31
CA ASP A 326 0.81 0.62 2.27
C ASP A 326 1.79 0.10 1.21
N LYS A 327 1.64 -1.16 0.80
CA LYS A 327 2.46 -1.81 -0.24
C LYS A 327 1.76 -1.90 -1.60
N LEU A 328 0.67 -1.16 -1.79
CA LEU A 328 0.03 -0.92 -3.08
C LEU A 328 0.18 0.56 -3.45
N VAL A 329 0.31 0.84 -4.74
CA VAL A 329 0.34 2.22 -5.25
C VAL A 329 -1.05 2.84 -5.11
N GLN A 330 -1.11 3.98 -4.43
CA GLN A 330 -2.37 4.68 -4.18
C GLN A 330 -2.88 5.38 -5.45
N LEU A 331 -4.14 5.10 -5.82
CA LEU A 331 -4.89 5.92 -6.75
C LEU A 331 -5.33 7.22 -6.06
N TYR A 332 -5.07 8.35 -6.71
CA TYR A 332 -5.48 9.66 -6.25
C TYR A 332 -6.70 10.19 -7.00
N ALA A 333 -6.70 10.11 -8.32
CA ALA A 333 -7.76 10.69 -9.15
C ALA A 333 -7.73 10.11 -10.57
N VAL A 334 -8.74 10.44 -11.37
CA VAL A 334 -8.72 10.25 -12.82
C VAL A 334 -9.20 11.47 -13.59
N VAL A 335 -8.93 11.45 -14.88
CA VAL A 335 -9.62 12.25 -15.89
C VAL A 335 -10.33 11.28 -16.81
N SER A 336 -11.68 11.30 -16.85
CA SER A 336 -12.47 10.34 -17.63
C SER A 336 -12.61 10.75 -19.10
N GLU A 337 -12.46 12.04 -19.41
CA GLU A 337 -12.45 12.55 -20.78
C GLU A 337 -11.23 12.03 -21.55
N GLU A 338 -11.40 11.74 -22.85
CA GLU A 338 -10.27 11.34 -23.68
C GLU A 338 -9.27 12.50 -23.92
N PRO A 339 -7.94 12.25 -23.87
CA PRO A 339 -7.31 10.99 -23.47
C PRO A 339 -7.41 10.76 -21.95
N ILE A 340 -7.83 9.55 -21.56
CA ILE A 340 -8.08 9.16 -20.17
C ILE A 340 -6.77 9.16 -19.36
N TYR A 341 -6.80 9.71 -18.14
CA TYR A 341 -5.67 9.75 -17.20
C TYR A 341 -5.96 9.00 -15.89
N ILE A 342 -4.98 8.20 -15.45
CA ILE A 342 -4.92 7.66 -14.08
C ILE A 342 -3.85 8.42 -13.30
N VAL A 343 -4.23 9.02 -12.18
CA VAL A 343 -3.34 9.80 -11.33
C VAL A 343 -3.04 9.01 -10.06
N THR A 344 -1.76 8.74 -9.81
CA THR A 344 -1.28 7.93 -8.68
C THR A 344 -0.17 8.66 -7.93
N GLU A 345 0.19 8.14 -6.75
CA GLU A 345 1.39 8.61 -6.05
C GLU A 345 2.65 8.44 -6.91
N PHE A 346 3.53 9.45 -6.86
CA PHE A 346 4.80 9.38 -7.57
C PHE A 346 5.84 8.60 -6.77
N MET A 347 6.44 7.58 -7.39
CA MET A 347 7.48 6.74 -6.80
C MET A 347 8.85 7.14 -7.34
N THR A 348 9.69 7.68 -6.46
CA THR A 348 10.90 8.46 -6.82
C THR A 348 11.98 7.65 -7.53
N GLN A 349 12.06 6.34 -7.31
CA GLN A 349 13.08 5.46 -7.89
C GLN A 349 12.57 4.65 -9.10
N GLY A 350 11.35 4.91 -9.57
CA GLY A 350 10.79 4.22 -10.72
C GLY A 350 10.50 2.74 -10.47
N SER A 351 10.60 1.92 -11.52
CA SER A 351 10.35 0.47 -11.42
C SER A 351 11.48 -0.25 -10.69
N LEU A 352 11.15 -1.33 -9.97
CA LEU A 352 12.13 -2.20 -9.33
C LEU A 352 13.09 -2.81 -10.36
N LEU A 353 12.60 -3.11 -11.56
CA LEU A 353 13.43 -3.63 -12.64
C LEU A 353 14.56 -2.65 -13.01
N ASP A 354 14.22 -1.38 -13.26
CA ASP A 354 15.18 -0.35 -13.64
C ASP A 354 16.09 -0.01 -12.44
N PHE A 355 15.52 0.03 -11.24
CA PHE A 355 16.27 0.25 -10.01
C PHE A 355 17.34 -0.83 -9.77
N LEU A 356 17.03 -2.10 -10.02
CA LEU A 356 17.98 -3.22 -9.89
C LEU A 356 19.04 -3.23 -10.98
N LYS A 357 18.69 -2.85 -12.21
CA LYS A 357 19.60 -2.88 -13.38
C LYS A 357 20.52 -1.68 -13.46
N ASP A 358 19.95 -0.49 -13.33
CA ASP A 358 20.61 0.77 -13.68
C ASP A 358 20.72 1.72 -12.49
N GLY A 359 19.89 1.55 -11.46
CA GLY A 359 19.90 2.35 -10.23
C GLY A 359 20.80 1.83 -9.12
N ASP A 360 20.52 2.31 -7.90
CA ASP A 360 21.21 1.93 -6.66
C ASP A 360 20.89 0.48 -6.22
N GLY A 361 19.88 -0.16 -6.82
CA GLY A 361 19.54 -1.56 -6.59
C GLY A 361 20.70 -2.53 -6.88
N ARG A 362 21.63 -2.11 -7.73
CA ARG A 362 22.86 -2.88 -8.06
C ARG A 362 23.73 -3.15 -6.84
N ILE A 363 23.85 -2.18 -5.93
CA ILE A 363 24.73 -2.28 -4.76
C ILE A 363 24.05 -2.91 -3.53
N LEU A 364 22.73 -3.17 -3.62
CA LEU A 364 22.00 -3.74 -2.49
C LEU A 364 22.49 -5.15 -2.15
N LYS A 365 22.60 -5.42 -0.85
CA LYS A 365 22.95 -6.73 -0.31
C LYS A 365 21.69 -7.58 -0.12
N LEU A 366 21.90 -8.89 0.08
CA LEU A 366 20.82 -9.85 0.27
C LEU A 366 19.78 -9.42 1.32
N PRO A 367 20.13 -8.87 2.51
CA PRO A 367 19.12 -8.45 3.48
C PRO A 367 18.12 -7.43 2.95
N GLN A 368 18.60 -6.48 2.13
CA GLN A 368 17.75 -5.45 1.53
C GLN A 368 16.86 -6.06 0.44
N LEU A 369 17.38 -7.00 -0.36
CA LEU A 369 16.58 -7.68 -1.39
C LEU A 369 15.48 -8.56 -0.80
N VAL A 370 15.77 -9.24 0.32
CA VAL A 370 14.78 -10.03 1.06
C VAL A 370 13.73 -9.13 1.71
N ASP A 371 14.12 -7.98 2.26
CA ASP A 371 13.17 -6.98 2.77
C ASP A 371 12.25 -6.45 1.66
N MET A 372 12.78 -6.15 0.47
CA MET A 372 11.96 -5.76 -0.69
C MET A 372 10.99 -6.88 -1.09
N ALA A 373 11.42 -8.14 -1.07
CA ALA A 373 10.55 -9.29 -1.32
C ALA A 373 9.44 -9.42 -0.26
N ALA A 374 9.77 -9.23 1.02
CA ALA A 374 8.80 -9.26 2.12
C ALA A 374 7.73 -8.18 1.96
N GLN A 375 8.13 -6.96 1.58
CA GLN A 375 7.19 -5.86 1.30
C GLN A 375 6.22 -6.21 0.15
N ILE A 376 6.72 -6.82 -0.92
CA ILE A 376 5.89 -7.24 -2.06
C ILE A 376 4.95 -8.39 -1.63
N ALA A 377 5.44 -9.37 -0.86
CA ALA A 377 4.62 -10.44 -0.32
C ALA A 377 3.51 -9.90 0.58
N ALA A 378 3.78 -8.90 1.42
CA ALA A 378 2.76 -8.25 2.25
C ALA A 378 1.65 -7.57 1.41
N GLY A 379 2.03 -6.90 0.31
CA GLY A 379 1.05 -6.34 -0.64
C GLY A 379 0.19 -7.41 -1.30
N MET A 380 0.80 -8.53 -1.72
CA MET A 380 0.08 -9.65 -2.32
C MET A 380 -0.77 -10.44 -1.31
N ALA A 381 -0.35 -10.55 -0.05
CA ALA A 381 -1.15 -11.14 1.03
C ALA A 381 -2.39 -10.30 1.32
N TYR A 382 -2.30 -8.97 1.19
CA TYR A 382 -3.49 -8.11 1.21
C TYR A 382 -4.41 -8.38 0.00
N ILE A 383 -3.87 -8.44 -1.22
CA ILE A 383 -4.64 -8.78 -2.43
C ILE A 383 -5.35 -10.14 -2.29
N GLU A 384 -4.65 -11.16 -1.78
CA GLU A 384 -5.18 -12.50 -1.49
C GLU A 384 -6.38 -12.44 -0.52
N ARG A 385 -6.23 -11.72 0.62
CA ARG A 385 -7.33 -11.55 1.60
C ARG A 385 -8.54 -10.80 1.05
N MET A 386 -8.32 -9.94 0.07
CA MET A 386 -9.40 -9.20 -0.60
C MET A 386 -10.04 -10.00 -1.75
N ASN A 387 -9.60 -11.24 -2.00
CA ASN A 387 -10.06 -12.13 -3.08
C ASN A 387 -9.83 -11.56 -4.49
N TYR A 388 -8.69 -10.89 -4.70
CA TYR A 388 -8.27 -10.39 -6.01
C TYR A 388 -7.06 -11.17 -6.56
N ILE A 389 -6.87 -11.11 -7.88
CA ILE A 389 -5.67 -11.62 -8.58
C ILE A 389 -4.97 -10.51 -9.34
N HIS A 390 -3.65 -10.43 -9.23
CA HIS A 390 -2.83 -9.41 -9.88
C HIS A 390 -2.60 -9.69 -11.38
N ARG A 391 -2.28 -10.94 -11.74
CA ARG A 391 -2.09 -11.46 -13.12
C ARG A 391 -0.86 -10.99 -13.89
N ASP A 392 -0.25 -9.87 -13.49
CA ASP A 392 1.01 -9.36 -14.08
C ASP A 392 2.07 -9.03 -13.00
N LEU A 393 2.29 -9.92 -12.03
CA LEU A 393 3.25 -9.66 -10.96
C LEU A 393 4.69 -9.90 -11.44
N ARG A 394 5.49 -8.84 -11.51
CA ARG A 394 6.91 -8.86 -11.94
C ARG A 394 7.63 -7.60 -11.51
N ALA A 395 8.96 -7.60 -11.52
CA ALA A 395 9.75 -6.43 -11.08
C ALA A 395 9.45 -5.14 -11.88
N ALA A 396 8.99 -5.23 -13.12
CA ALA A 396 8.58 -4.06 -13.91
C ALA A 396 7.32 -3.34 -13.35
N ASN A 397 6.48 -4.07 -12.61
CA ASN A 397 5.23 -3.56 -12.02
C ASN A 397 5.34 -3.36 -10.51
N ILE A 398 6.56 -3.40 -9.95
CA ILE A 398 6.84 -2.94 -8.60
C ILE A 398 7.51 -1.59 -8.71
N LEU A 399 7.04 -0.60 -7.95
CA LEU A 399 7.65 0.72 -7.88
C LEU A 399 8.42 0.90 -6.57
N VAL A 400 9.55 1.58 -6.66
CA VAL A 400 10.45 1.83 -5.53
C VAL A 400 10.39 3.31 -5.14
N GLY A 401 10.20 3.57 -3.85
CA GLY A 401 10.14 4.89 -3.25
C GLY A 401 11.39 5.22 -2.45
N GLU A 402 11.27 6.23 -1.60
CA GLU A 402 12.31 6.57 -0.62
C GLU A 402 12.49 5.43 0.40
N ASN A 403 13.70 5.31 0.94
CA ASN A 403 14.05 4.28 1.93
C ASN A 403 13.74 2.84 1.48
N LEU A 404 13.87 2.55 0.19
CA LEU A 404 13.62 1.23 -0.41
C LEU A 404 12.18 0.69 -0.22
N VAL A 405 11.21 1.58 0.00
CA VAL A 405 9.81 1.19 0.07
C VAL A 405 9.35 0.65 -1.28
N CYS A 406 8.83 -0.58 -1.30
CA CYS A 406 8.29 -1.22 -2.50
C CYS A 406 6.76 -1.17 -2.48
N LYS A 407 6.16 -0.79 -3.61
CA LYS A 407 4.72 -0.82 -3.81
C LYS A 407 4.36 -1.50 -5.12
N ILE A 408 3.32 -2.33 -5.09
CA ILE A 408 2.79 -3.01 -6.27
C ILE A 408 1.96 -2.01 -7.07
N ALA A 409 2.25 -1.88 -8.36
CA ALA A 409 1.56 -1.05 -9.33
C ALA A 409 0.85 -1.91 -10.38
N ASP A 410 0.05 -1.28 -11.25
CA ASP A 410 -0.65 -1.95 -12.37
C ASP A 410 -1.55 -3.13 -11.96
N PHE A 411 -1.94 -3.21 -10.70
CA PHE A 411 -3.01 -4.08 -10.21
C PHE A 411 -4.41 -3.61 -10.64
N GLY A 412 -4.51 -2.55 -11.45
CA GLY A 412 -5.76 -2.14 -12.08
C GLY A 412 -6.29 -3.14 -13.12
N LEU A 413 -5.44 -4.02 -13.64
CA LEU A 413 -5.84 -5.20 -14.43
C LEU A 413 -6.26 -6.40 -13.55
N ALA A 414 -6.23 -6.23 -12.23
CA ALA A 414 -6.70 -7.23 -11.29
C ALA A 414 -8.20 -7.46 -11.48
N ARG A 415 -8.64 -8.67 -11.15
CA ARG A 415 -10.06 -9.03 -11.24
C ARG A 415 -10.52 -9.64 -9.93
N LEU A 416 -11.74 -9.29 -9.54
CA LEU A 416 -12.45 -9.97 -8.48
C LEU A 416 -12.74 -11.40 -8.93
N ILE A 417 -12.53 -12.35 -8.04
CA ILE A 417 -12.90 -13.74 -8.27
C ILE A 417 -14.09 -14.07 -7.36
N GLU A 418 -15.19 -14.55 -7.95
CA GLU A 418 -16.35 -15.03 -7.21
C GLU A 418 -16.26 -16.56 -6.94
N ASP A 419 -15.66 -17.34 -7.86
CA ASP A 419 -15.61 -18.81 -7.82
C ASP A 419 -14.17 -19.40 -7.93
N ASN A 420 -13.19 -18.81 -7.24
CA ASN A 420 -11.77 -19.21 -7.18
C ASN A 420 -10.97 -19.34 -8.51
N GLU A 421 -11.58 -19.23 -9.70
CA GLU A 421 -10.91 -19.29 -11.00
C GLU A 421 -11.40 -18.20 -11.98
N TYR A 422 -10.48 -17.65 -12.79
CA TYR A 422 -10.81 -16.82 -13.96
C TYR A 422 -10.24 -17.43 -15.24
N THR A 423 -11.05 -17.49 -16.31
CA THR A 423 -10.65 -17.96 -17.64
C THR A 423 -10.44 -16.80 -18.62
N ALA A 424 -9.23 -16.62 -19.12
CA ALA A 424 -8.92 -15.56 -20.09
C ALA A 424 -9.54 -15.79 -21.49
N ARG A 425 -9.87 -14.70 -22.20
CA ARG A 425 -10.31 -14.75 -23.62
C ARG A 425 -9.13 -15.12 -24.55
N GLN A 426 -9.40 -15.88 -25.61
CA GLN A 426 -8.40 -16.24 -26.63
C GLN A 426 -7.73 -14.99 -27.24
N GLY A 427 -6.40 -15.00 -27.39
CA GLY A 427 -5.62 -13.93 -28.03
C GLY A 427 -5.00 -12.87 -27.10
N ALA A 428 -5.17 -13.00 -25.78
CA ALA A 428 -4.53 -12.09 -24.83
C ALA A 428 -3.00 -12.28 -24.76
N LYS A 429 -2.24 -11.19 -24.82
CA LYS A 429 -0.77 -11.19 -24.69
C LYS A 429 -0.39 -11.10 -23.21
N PHE A 430 0.31 -12.11 -22.70
CA PHE A 430 0.79 -12.16 -21.32
C PHE A 430 2.33 -12.31 -21.28
N PRO A 431 2.99 -11.89 -20.19
CA PRO A 431 4.42 -12.06 -20.01
C PRO A 431 4.75 -13.53 -19.69
N ILE A 432 4.79 -14.38 -20.73
CA ILE A 432 4.89 -15.85 -20.64
C ILE A 432 5.93 -16.35 -19.63
N LYS A 433 7.08 -15.68 -19.50
CA LYS A 433 8.15 -16.10 -18.57
C LYS A 433 7.80 -15.94 -17.08
N TRP A 434 6.80 -15.14 -16.74
CA TRP A 434 6.29 -14.95 -15.38
C TRP A 434 5.00 -15.72 -15.15
N THR A 435 4.29 -16.09 -16.20
CA THR A 435 2.98 -16.74 -16.12
C THR A 435 3.10 -18.22 -15.73
N ALA A 436 2.27 -18.64 -14.76
CA ALA A 436 2.17 -20.04 -14.37
C ALA A 436 1.69 -20.93 -15.53
N PRO A 437 2.09 -22.22 -15.60
CA PRO A 437 1.75 -23.09 -16.73
C PRO A 437 0.24 -23.25 -16.93
N GLU A 438 -0.54 -23.38 -15.86
CA GLU A 438 -2.01 -23.49 -15.94
C GLU A 438 -2.67 -22.21 -16.48
N ALA A 439 -2.12 -21.05 -16.16
CA ALA A 439 -2.58 -19.76 -16.65
C ALA A 439 -2.19 -19.53 -18.12
N ALA A 440 -0.99 -19.96 -18.52
CA ALA A 440 -0.49 -19.81 -19.89
C ALA A 440 -1.17 -20.78 -20.87
N LEU A 441 -1.41 -22.03 -20.46
CA LEU A 441 -1.96 -23.08 -21.33
C LEU A 441 -3.49 -23.09 -21.38
N TYR A 442 -4.13 -22.91 -20.22
CA TYR A 442 -5.58 -23.08 -20.08
C TYR A 442 -6.29 -21.76 -19.75
N GLY A 443 -5.56 -20.66 -19.63
CA GLY A 443 -6.11 -19.38 -19.26
C GLY A 443 -6.63 -19.31 -17.83
N LYS A 444 -6.28 -20.27 -16.95
CA LYS A 444 -6.72 -20.36 -15.55
C LYS A 444 -5.87 -19.48 -14.64
N PHE A 445 -6.36 -18.29 -14.31
CA PHE A 445 -5.70 -17.38 -13.38
C PHE A 445 -6.33 -17.48 -11.98
N THR A 446 -5.46 -17.65 -10.99
CA THR A 446 -5.79 -17.72 -9.56
C THR A 446 -4.71 -17.02 -8.74
N ILE A 447 -4.92 -16.82 -7.44
CA ILE A 447 -3.88 -16.28 -6.56
C ILE A 447 -2.62 -17.17 -6.56
N LYS A 448 -2.78 -18.49 -6.76
CA LYS A 448 -1.67 -19.44 -6.88
C LYS A 448 -0.85 -19.23 -8.16
N SER A 449 -1.45 -18.72 -9.23
CA SER A 449 -0.71 -18.30 -10.42
C SER A 449 0.11 -17.02 -10.18
N ASP A 450 -0.33 -16.14 -9.28
CA ASP A 450 0.47 -15.00 -8.82
C ASP A 450 1.62 -15.46 -7.90
N VAL A 451 1.41 -16.50 -7.07
CA VAL A 451 2.49 -17.11 -6.26
C VAL A 451 3.62 -17.62 -7.15
N TRP A 452 3.31 -18.25 -8.30
CA TRP A 452 4.30 -18.61 -9.29
C TRP A 452 5.07 -17.40 -9.81
N SER A 453 4.34 -16.34 -10.18
CA SER A 453 4.90 -15.08 -10.68
C SER A 453 5.82 -14.42 -9.64
N PHE A 454 5.46 -14.50 -8.35
CA PHE A 454 6.29 -14.06 -7.23
C PHE A 454 7.59 -14.86 -7.14
N GLY A 455 7.55 -16.19 -7.33
CA GLY A 455 8.76 -17.01 -7.41
C GLY A 455 9.71 -16.55 -8.52
N ILE A 456 9.17 -16.16 -9.68
CA ILE A 456 9.97 -15.57 -10.77
C ILE A 456 10.53 -14.20 -10.36
N LEU A 457 9.73 -13.35 -9.72
CA LEU A 457 10.17 -12.05 -9.19
C LEU A 457 11.34 -12.19 -8.21
N LEU A 458 11.33 -13.20 -7.33
CA LEU A 458 12.46 -13.49 -6.43
C LEU A 458 13.76 -13.75 -7.22
N THR A 459 13.67 -14.41 -8.39
CA THR A 459 14.86 -14.57 -9.25
C THR A 459 15.34 -13.26 -9.83
N GLU A 460 14.43 -12.34 -10.19
CA GLU A 460 14.80 -11.00 -10.66
C GLU A 460 15.55 -10.24 -9.55
N LEU A 461 15.07 -10.29 -8.30
CA LEU A 461 15.76 -9.70 -7.15
C LEU A 461 17.16 -10.31 -6.96
N ALA A 462 17.25 -11.64 -6.90
CA ALA A 462 18.51 -12.37 -6.68
C ALA A 462 19.53 -12.16 -7.80
N THR A 463 19.08 -11.87 -9.02
CA THR A 463 19.93 -11.73 -10.21
C THR A 463 20.11 -10.29 -10.68
N LYS A 464 19.63 -9.29 -9.93
CA LYS A 464 19.70 -7.87 -10.28
C LYS A 464 18.97 -7.55 -11.59
N GLY A 465 17.75 -8.05 -11.72
CA GLY A 465 16.84 -7.78 -12.83
C GLY A 465 17.20 -8.53 -14.12
N ARG A 466 17.98 -9.62 -14.06
CA ARG A 466 18.20 -10.43 -15.28
C ARG A 466 16.88 -11.01 -15.77
N VAL A 467 16.76 -11.13 -17.09
CA VAL A 467 15.58 -11.73 -17.72
C VAL A 467 15.48 -13.20 -17.29
N PRO A 468 14.30 -13.67 -16.81
CA PRO A 468 14.10 -15.07 -16.47
C PRO A 468 14.35 -16.01 -17.65
N TYR A 469 14.74 -17.26 -17.35
CA TYR A 469 15.05 -18.28 -18.35
C TYR A 469 16.02 -17.76 -19.43
N PRO A 470 17.27 -17.40 -19.05
CA PRO A 470 18.22 -16.83 -19.99
C PRO A 470 18.49 -17.79 -21.15
N GLY A 471 18.49 -17.26 -22.37
CA GLY A 471 18.71 -18.04 -23.60
C GLY A 471 17.48 -18.78 -24.15
N MET A 472 16.33 -18.75 -23.45
CA MET A 472 15.09 -19.37 -23.93
C MET A 472 14.09 -18.32 -24.43
N ASN A 473 13.43 -18.59 -25.55
CA ASN A 473 12.28 -17.82 -26.03
C ASN A 473 10.98 -18.25 -25.31
N ASN A 474 9.88 -17.51 -25.53
CA ASN A 474 8.62 -17.76 -24.80
C ASN A 474 8.04 -19.17 -25.03
N ARG A 475 8.15 -19.72 -26.25
CA ARG A 475 7.64 -21.07 -26.57
C ARG A 475 8.47 -22.13 -25.85
N GLU A 476 9.79 -22.01 -25.92
CA GLU A 476 10.72 -22.93 -25.26
C GLU A 476 10.53 -22.95 -23.74
N VAL A 477 10.31 -21.78 -23.12
CA VAL A 477 10.04 -21.70 -21.67
C VAL A 477 8.80 -22.51 -21.31
N LEU A 478 7.71 -22.34 -22.06
CA LEU A 478 6.46 -23.05 -21.79
C LEU A 478 6.63 -24.56 -21.90
N GLU A 479 7.25 -25.04 -22.99
CA GLU A 479 7.52 -26.46 -23.23
C GLU A 479 8.42 -27.07 -22.14
N GLN A 480 9.48 -26.35 -21.73
CA GLN A 480 10.42 -26.85 -20.71
C GLN A 480 9.78 -26.88 -19.32
N VAL A 481 9.05 -25.83 -18.95
CA VAL A 481 8.36 -25.73 -17.67
C VAL A 481 7.32 -26.85 -17.53
N GLU A 482 6.59 -27.16 -18.60
CA GLU A 482 5.62 -28.27 -18.65
C GLU A 482 6.30 -29.63 -18.46
N ARG A 483 7.51 -29.80 -19.03
CA ARG A 483 8.38 -30.99 -18.81
C ARG A 483 9.02 -31.06 -17.43
N GLY A 484 8.76 -30.09 -16.55
CA GLY A 484 9.25 -30.07 -15.17
C GLY A 484 10.55 -29.29 -14.96
N TYR A 485 11.09 -28.63 -15.99
CA TYR A 485 12.25 -27.75 -15.82
C TYR A 485 11.92 -26.60 -14.86
N ARG A 486 12.87 -26.28 -13.96
CA ARG A 486 12.86 -25.09 -13.11
C ARG A 486 14.24 -24.43 -13.16
N MET A 487 14.29 -23.11 -13.02
CA MET A 487 15.57 -22.40 -13.04
C MET A 487 16.49 -22.87 -11.90
N PRO A 488 17.79 -23.06 -12.17
CA PRO A 488 18.75 -23.43 -11.14
C PRO A 488 18.95 -22.28 -10.14
N CYS A 489 19.49 -22.59 -8.97
CA CYS A 489 19.81 -21.59 -7.95
C CYS A 489 20.74 -20.51 -8.53
N PRO A 490 20.37 -19.22 -8.48
CA PRO A 490 21.24 -18.16 -8.94
C PRO A 490 22.55 -18.07 -8.13
N ASN A 491 23.62 -17.60 -8.77
CA ASN A 491 24.89 -17.34 -8.09
C ASN A 491 24.69 -16.34 -6.94
N ALA A 492 25.28 -16.64 -5.78
CA ALA A 492 25.14 -15.87 -4.53
C ALA A 492 23.71 -15.80 -3.94
N CYS A 493 22.75 -16.55 -4.48
CA CYS A 493 21.47 -16.79 -3.81
C CYS A 493 21.64 -17.88 -2.75
N PRO A 494 21.17 -17.67 -1.50
CA PRO A 494 21.12 -18.74 -0.52
C PRO A 494 20.17 -19.87 -0.97
N VAL A 495 20.52 -21.10 -0.59
CA VAL A 495 19.73 -22.30 -0.92
C VAL A 495 18.32 -22.19 -0.36
N SER A 496 18.14 -21.72 0.87
CA SER A 496 16.83 -21.54 1.51
C SER A 496 15.91 -20.58 0.73
N LEU A 497 16.46 -19.53 0.12
CA LEU A 497 15.66 -18.62 -0.71
C LEU A 497 15.32 -19.25 -2.07
N HIS A 498 16.21 -20.07 -2.64
CA HIS A 498 15.92 -20.85 -3.85
C HIS A 498 14.88 -21.94 -3.60
N GLU A 499 14.93 -22.62 -2.45
CA GLU A 499 13.91 -23.58 -2.02
C GLU A 499 12.53 -22.91 -1.96
N LEU A 500 12.43 -21.69 -1.43
CA LEU A 500 11.20 -20.90 -1.47
C LEU A 500 10.71 -20.68 -2.91
N MET A 501 11.60 -20.35 -3.85
CA MET A 501 11.25 -20.22 -5.28
C MET A 501 10.72 -21.54 -5.85
N ILE A 502 11.34 -22.67 -5.52
CA ILE A 502 10.89 -24.00 -5.94
C ILE A 502 9.50 -24.31 -5.39
N GLN A 503 9.19 -23.93 -4.14
CA GLN A 503 7.83 -24.06 -3.58
C GLN A 503 6.81 -23.20 -4.32
N CYS A 504 7.19 -22.00 -4.76
CA CYS A 504 6.33 -21.18 -5.61
C CYS A 504 6.08 -21.80 -6.99
N TRP A 505 6.99 -22.63 -7.50
CA TRP A 505 6.90 -23.25 -8.83
C TRP A 505 6.44 -24.72 -8.81
N LYS A 506 5.76 -25.15 -7.75
CA LYS A 506 5.08 -26.45 -7.74
C LYS A 506 4.11 -26.56 -8.93
N LYS A 507 4.09 -27.75 -9.54
CA LYS A 507 3.27 -28.02 -10.72
C LYS A 507 1.78 -27.89 -10.37
N ASP A 508 1.38 -28.52 -9.27
CA ASP A 508 0.05 -28.35 -8.71
C ASP A 508 -0.06 -26.97 -8.03
N PRO A 509 -1.00 -26.10 -8.44
CA PRO A 509 -1.23 -24.81 -7.81
C PRO A 509 -1.55 -24.90 -6.32
N GLU A 510 -2.23 -25.96 -5.87
CA GLU A 510 -2.66 -26.10 -4.47
C GLU A 510 -1.49 -26.44 -3.53
N GLU A 511 -0.40 -26.99 -4.05
CA GLU A 511 0.84 -27.22 -3.28
C GLU A 511 1.65 -25.94 -3.05
N ARG A 512 1.30 -24.83 -3.72
CA ARG A 512 2.01 -23.56 -3.55
C ARG A 512 1.52 -22.87 -2.26
N HIS A 513 2.45 -22.36 -1.45
CA HIS A 513 2.11 -21.64 -0.21
C HIS A 513 1.24 -20.38 -0.47
N THR A 514 0.56 -19.90 0.57
CA THR A 514 -0.17 -18.62 0.55
C THR A 514 0.80 -17.44 0.61
N PHE A 515 0.36 -16.25 0.21
CA PHE A 515 1.19 -15.05 0.36
C PHE A 515 1.41 -14.67 1.82
N GLU A 516 0.45 -14.97 2.70
CA GLU A 516 0.63 -14.82 4.15
C GLU A 516 1.83 -15.62 4.68
N TYR A 517 1.98 -16.88 4.24
CA TYR A 517 3.14 -17.68 4.59
C TYR A 517 4.44 -17.11 4.00
N LEU A 518 4.43 -16.71 2.72
CA LEU A 518 5.59 -16.13 2.06
C LEU A 518 6.05 -14.83 2.73
N GLN A 519 5.10 -13.99 3.15
CA GLN A 519 5.37 -12.77 3.92
C GLN A 519 6.07 -13.13 5.23
N SER A 520 5.48 -13.99 6.05
CA SER A 520 6.05 -14.37 7.36
C SER A 520 7.44 -14.98 7.22
N PHE A 521 7.63 -15.89 6.25
CA PHE A 521 8.93 -16.50 5.97
C PHE A 521 10.01 -15.47 5.63
N LEU A 522 9.68 -14.48 4.78
CA LEU A 522 10.64 -13.46 4.35
C LEU A 522 10.92 -12.42 5.43
N GLU A 523 9.93 -12.04 6.24
CA GLU A 523 10.11 -11.16 7.39
C GLU A 523 11.04 -11.79 8.44
N ASP A 524 10.89 -13.09 8.70
CA ASP A 524 11.69 -13.81 9.70
C ASP A 524 12.97 -14.45 9.16
N TYR A 525 13.28 -14.23 7.88
CA TYR A 525 14.38 -14.89 7.17
C TYR A 525 15.74 -14.78 7.87
N PHE A 526 16.02 -13.65 8.53
CA PHE A 526 17.24 -13.44 9.34
C PHE A 526 16.98 -13.45 10.86
N THR A 527 15.72 -13.47 11.29
CA THR A 527 15.34 -13.35 12.71
C THR A 527 15.20 -14.71 13.39
N ALA A 528 14.92 -15.78 12.64
CA ALA A 528 14.69 -17.14 13.18
C ALA A 528 15.85 -17.72 14.02
N THR A 529 16.99 -17.02 14.10
CA THR A 529 18.17 -17.39 14.88
C THR A 529 18.41 -16.55 16.14
N GLU A 530 17.59 -15.52 16.45
CA GLU A 530 17.84 -14.60 17.59
C GLU A 530 16.62 -14.37 18.52
N PRO A 531 16.83 -14.14 19.83
CA PRO A 531 15.76 -13.84 20.77
C PRO A 531 15.06 -12.52 20.42
N GLN A 532 13.74 -12.56 20.28
CA GLN A 532 12.93 -11.45 19.75
C GLN A 532 12.91 -10.19 20.64
N TYR A 533 13.17 -10.30 21.95
CA TYR A 533 13.18 -9.19 22.89
C TYR A 533 14.32 -9.36 23.91
N GLN A 534 14.97 -8.26 24.27
CA GLN A 534 15.97 -8.26 25.34
C GLN A 534 15.27 -8.06 26.69
N PRO A 535 15.40 -9.00 27.66
CA PRO A 535 15.01 -8.71 29.03
C PRO A 535 15.89 -7.58 29.55
N GLY A 536 15.33 -6.62 30.28
CA GLY A 536 16.16 -5.67 31.01
C GLY A 536 16.98 -6.42 32.05
N GLU A 537 18.29 -6.49 31.87
CA GLU A 537 19.15 -7.27 32.77
C GLU A 537 19.10 -6.72 34.19
N ASN A 538 19.09 -7.65 35.15
CA ASN A 538 19.13 -7.40 36.59
C ASN A 538 20.55 -7.07 37.09
N LEU A 539 21.30 -6.19 36.40
CA LEU A 539 22.58 -5.68 36.90
C LEU A 539 22.32 -4.63 37.98
#